data_AF-A0A151S3J6-F1
#
_entry.id   AF-A0A151S3J6-F1
#
_cell.length_a   1.000
_cell.length_b   1.000
_cell.length_c   1.000
_cell.angle_alpha   90.00
_cell.angle_beta   90.00
_cell.angle_gamma   90.00
#
_symmetry.space_group_name_H-M   'P 1'
#
loop_
_entity.id
_entity.type
_entity.pdbx_description
1 polymer ?
#
loop_
_entity_poly.entity_id
_entity_poly.type
_entity_poly.pdbx_seq_one_letter_code
_entity_poly.pdbx_strand_id
1 'polypeptide(L)'
;MFETKFVYDTSRSIFYCECRRFESRGIPCSHIFCAVKEEHMDHIPNSLILTQWTKKAKIDFVSSDLSKGVDSDVMELARFGAYCGVCTRF
;
A
#
# COMPACT_ATOMS: atom_id res chain seq x y z
N MET A 1 -3.24 26.48 14.95
CA MET A 1 -3.95 25.49 14.10
C MET A 1 -3.68 25.90 12.67
N PHE A 2 -2.96 25.08 11.89
CA PHE A 2 -2.71 25.41 10.49
C PHE A 2 -4.01 25.25 9.72
N GLU A 3 -4.45 26.35 9.12
CA GLU A 3 -5.65 26.50 8.31
C GLU A 3 -5.50 25.68 7.02
N THR A 4 -5.76 24.37 7.11
CA THR A 4 -5.70 23.49 5.95
C THR A 4 -7.12 23.24 5.46
N LYS A 5 -7.40 23.49 4.18
CA LYS A 5 -8.74 23.26 3.63
C LYS A 5 -9.01 21.76 3.57
N PHE A 6 -10.09 21.34 4.21
CA PHE A 6 -10.64 20.00 4.17
C PHE A 6 -12.06 20.08 3.62
N VAL A 7 -12.38 19.16 2.70
CA VAL A 7 -13.73 19.04 2.12
C VAL A 7 -14.15 17.59 2.23
N TYR A 8 -15.33 17.37 2.79
CA TYR A 8 -16.00 16.08 2.79
C TYR A 8 -17.26 16.17 1.95
N ASP A 9 -17.36 15.32 0.93
CA ASP A 9 -18.58 15.14 0.14
C ASP A 9 -19.34 13.93 0.67
N THR A 10 -20.38 14.16 1.47
CA THR A 10 -21.23 13.12 2.07
C THR A 10 -21.96 12.29 1.01
N SER A 11 -22.31 12.86 -0.15
CA SER A 11 -23.06 12.16 -1.19
C SER A 11 -22.21 11.10 -1.91
N ARG A 12 -20.91 11.37 -2.03
CA ARG A 12 -19.95 10.47 -2.69
C ARG A 12 -19.01 9.78 -1.70
N SER A 13 -19.12 10.11 -0.41
CA SER A 13 -18.18 9.73 0.65
C SER A 13 -16.72 10.06 0.28
N ILE A 14 -16.48 11.20 -0.38
CA ILE A 14 -15.13 11.59 -0.83
C ILE A 14 -14.50 12.55 0.17
N PHE A 15 -13.26 12.26 0.54
CA PHE A 15 -12.45 13.09 1.44
C PHE A 15 -11.35 13.78 0.65
N TYR A 16 -11.29 15.10 0.71
CA TYR A 16 -10.21 15.89 0.14
C TYR A 16 -9.52 16.71 1.22
N CYS A 17 -8.19 16.66 1.26
CA CYS A 17 -7.38 17.46 2.17
C CYS A 17 -6.17 18.02 1.42
N GLU A 18 -5.93 19.32 1.56
CA GLU A 18 -4.77 19.97 0.94
C GLU A 18 -3.41 19.42 1.40
N CYS A 19 -3.35 18.70 2.52
CA CYS A 19 -2.15 17.97 2.92
C CYS A 19 -1.70 16.92 1.89
N ARG A 20 -2.61 16.46 1.02
CA ARG A 20 -2.39 15.44 -0.01
C ARG A 20 -1.71 14.16 0.46
N ARG A 21 -1.80 13.82 1.76
CA ARG A 21 -1.14 12.64 2.33
C ARG A 21 -1.80 11.34 1.86
N PHE A 22 -3.10 11.37 1.66
CA PHE A 22 -3.81 10.19 1.18
C PHE A 22 -3.45 9.92 -0.28
N GLU A 23 -3.39 10.96 -1.11
CA GLU A 23 -3.03 10.89 -2.53
C GLU A 23 -1.55 10.51 -2.73
N SER A 24 -0.66 10.95 -1.84
CA SER A 24 0.79 10.69 -1.96
C SER A 24 1.26 9.41 -1.26
N ARG A 25 0.64 9.00 -0.15
CA ARG A 25 1.10 7.87 0.68
C ARG A 25 0.03 6.79 0.87
N GLY A 26 -1.21 7.04 0.46
CA GLY A 26 -2.33 6.13 0.71
C GLY A 26 -2.75 6.06 2.17
N ILE A 27 -2.37 7.04 3.00
CA ILE A 27 -2.64 7.08 4.44
C ILE A 27 -3.43 8.35 4.76
N PRO A 28 -4.60 8.26 5.43
CA PRO A 28 -5.36 9.43 5.84
C PRO A 28 -4.52 10.36 6.74
N CYS A 29 -4.60 11.67 6.51
CA CYS A 29 -3.97 12.64 7.42
C CYS A 29 -4.79 12.80 8.70
N SER A 30 -4.20 13.47 9.70
CA SER A 30 -4.91 13.83 10.93
C SER A 30 -6.21 14.60 10.67
N HIS A 31 -6.27 15.43 9.62
CA HIS A 31 -7.49 16.16 9.27
C HIS A 31 -8.62 15.23 8.80
N ILE A 32 -8.30 14.25 7.96
CA ILE A 32 -9.27 13.24 7.51
C ILE A 32 -9.74 12.40 8.71
N PHE A 33 -8.81 11.96 9.58
CA PHE A 33 -9.17 11.22 10.80
C PHE A 33 -10.06 12.02 11.74
N CYS A 34 -9.79 13.32 11.92
CA CYS A 34 -10.67 14.19 12.70
C CYS A 34 -12.07 14.24 12.09
N ALA A 35 -12.20 14.40 10.77
CA ALA A 35 -13.50 14.44 10.12
C ALA A 35 -14.29 13.14 10.27
N VAL A 36 -13.65 11.98 10.08
CA VAL A 36 -14.30 10.66 10.29
C VAL A 36 -14.85 10.54 11.73
N LYS A 37 -14.11 11.07 12.71
CA LYS A 37 -14.53 11.10 14.12
C LYS A 37 -15.69 12.06 14.36
N GLU A 38 -15.63 13.28 13.82
CA GLU A 38 -16.68 14.31 13.96
C GLU A 38 -18.00 13.86 13.28
N GLU A 39 -17.90 13.12 12.18
CA GLU A 39 -19.03 12.55 11.45
C GLU A 39 -19.57 11.25 12.10
N HIS A 40 -19.05 10.85 13.26
CA HIS A 40 -19.49 9.69 14.04
C HIS A 40 -19.55 8.39 13.20
N MET A 41 -18.57 8.22 12.30
CA MET A 41 -18.52 7.02 11.48
C MET A 41 -17.96 5.86 12.28
N ASP A 42 -18.75 4.80 12.41
CA ASP A 42 -18.34 3.57 13.11
C ASP A 42 -17.28 2.76 12.33
N HIS A 43 -17.13 3.05 11.05
CA HIS A 43 -16.25 2.33 10.13
C HIS A 43 -15.48 3.30 9.24
N ILE A 44 -14.28 2.86 8.82
CA ILE A 44 -13.50 3.57 7.82
C ILE A 44 -14.26 3.53 6.49
N PRO A 45 -14.55 4.69 5.87
CA PRO A 45 -15.20 4.76 4.57
C PRO A 45 -14.43 4.00 3.48
N ASN A 46 -15.15 3.36 2.57
CA ASN A 46 -14.56 2.63 1.45
C ASN A 46 -13.65 3.50 0.57
N SER A 47 -13.92 4.80 0.48
CA SER A 47 -13.09 5.78 -0.24
C SER A 47 -11.69 5.97 0.34
N LEU A 48 -11.50 5.61 1.62
CA LEU A 48 -10.22 5.66 2.32
C LEU A 48 -9.50 4.30 2.36
N ILE A 49 -10.07 3.25 1.75
CA ILE A 49 -9.49 1.90 1.72
C ILE A 49 -8.89 1.64 0.33
N LEU A 50 -7.56 1.65 0.22
CA LEU A 50 -6.88 1.25 -1.01
C LEU A 50 -6.77 -0.28 -1.12
N THR A 51 -6.84 -0.81 -2.33
CA THR A 51 -6.74 -2.25 -2.63
C THR A 51 -5.47 -2.88 -2.07
N GLN A 52 -4.35 -2.16 -2.08
CA GLN A 52 -3.07 -2.60 -1.52
C GLN A 52 -3.11 -2.91 -0.01
N TRP A 53 -4.04 -2.31 0.73
CA TRP A 53 -4.23 -2.57 2.17
C TRP A 53 -5.19 -3.72 2.43
N THR A 54 -5.83 -4.25 1.39
CA THR A 54 -6.77 -5.36 1.51
C THR A 54 -6.07 -6.70 1.25
N LYS A 55 -6.68 -7.80 1.68
CA LYS A 55 -6.22 -9.16 1.33
C LYS A 55 -6.12 -9.39 -0.19
N LYS A 56 -6.83 -8.60 -1.01
CA LYS A 56 -6.81 -8.70 -2.47
C LYS A 56 -5.47 -8.27 -3.07
N ALA A 57 -4.66 -7.48 -2.35
CA ALA A 57 -3.32 -7.08 -2.78
C ALA A 57 -2.43 -8.28 -3.17
N LYS A 58 -2.59 -9.42 -2.47
CA LYS A 58 -1.84 -10.65 -2.76
C LYS A 58 -2.26 -11.32 -4.07
N ILE A 59 -3.52 -11.18 -4.48
CA ILE A 59 -4.06 -11.81 -5.69
C ILE A 59 -3.45 -11.15 -6.92
N ASP A 60 -3.34 -9.82 -6.90
CA ASP A 60 -2.77 -9.04 -8.01
C ASP A 60 -1.28 -9.38 -8.22
N PHE A 61 -0.52 -9.58 -7.14
CA PHE A 61 0.88 -10.01 -7.19
C PHE A 61 1.05 -11.40 -7.83
N VAL A 62 0.25 -12.39 -7.41
CA VAL A 62 0.37 -13.78 -7.89
C VAL A 62 0.02 -13.90 -9.38
N SER A 63 -0.92 -13.09 -9.90
CA SER A 63 -1.23 -13.07 -11.33
C SER A 63 -0.05 -12.64 -12.21
N SER A 64 0.85 -11.85 -11.66
CA SER A 64 2.04 -11.34 -12.35
C SER A 64 3.15 -12.40 -12.43
N ASP A 65 3.20 -13.28 -11.42
CA ASP A 65 4.30 -14.24 -11.20
C ASP A 65 4.12 -15.56 -11.98
N LEU A 66 2.88 -15.96 -12.24
CA LEU A 66 2.58 -17.13 -13.09
C LEU A 66 3.06 -16.99 -14.55
N SER A 67 3.53 -15.80 -14.95
CA SER A 67 4.16 -15.55 -16.25
C SER A 67 5.68 -15.83 -16.28
N LYS A 68 6.33 -16.08 -15.13
CA LYS A 68 7.79 -16.25 -15.00
C LYS A 68 8.18 -17.64 -14.48
N GLY A 69 7.63 -18.69 -15.08
CA GLY A 69 8.17 -20.03 -14.87
C GLY A 69 9.50 -20.21 -15.60
N VAL A 70 10.57 -20.57 -14.87
CA VAL A 70 11.82 -21.25 -15.29
C VAL A 70 13.15 -20.47 -15.22
N ASP A 71 13.21 -19.14 -15.36
CA ASP A 71 14.53 -18.44 -15.41
C ASP A 71 15.08 -17.96 -14.04
N SER A 72 14.19 -17.66 -13.08
CA SER A 72 14.56 -17.11 -11.77
C SER A 72 15.34 -18.10 -10.90
N ASP A 73 14.94 -19.37 -10.92
CA ASP A 73 15.52 -20.41 -10.07
C ASP A 73 16.98 -20.71 -10.42
N VAL A 74 17.34 -20.62 -11.71
CA VAL A 74 18.72 -20.83 -12.19
C VAL A 74 19.63 -19.69 -11.72
N MET A 75 19.13 -18.46 -11.75
CA MET A 75 19.89 -17.29 -11.30
C MET A 75 20.07 -17.28 -9.78
N GLU A 76 19.08 -17.74 -9.03
CA GLU A 76 19.17 -17.89 -7.57
C GLU A 76 20.14 -19.01 -7.18
N LEU A 77 20.12 -20.15 -7.88
CA LEU A 77 21.07 -21.24 -7.67
C LEU A 77 22.52 -20.83 -8.02
N ALA A 78 22.71 -20.06 -9.09
CA ALA A 78 24.01 -19.52 -9.45
C ALA A 78 24.57 -18.56 -8.38
N ARG A 79 23.71 -17.71 -7.81
CA ARG A 79 24.09 -16.84 -6.69
C ARG A 79 24.47 -17.65 -5.46
N PHE A 80 23.66 -18.64 -5.09
CA PHE A 80 23.94 -19.52 -3.95
C PHE A 80 25.28 -20.27 -4.12
N GLY A 81 25.55 -20.80 -5.31
CA GLY A 81 26.83 -21.45 -5.64
C GLY A 81 28.04 -20.51 -5.51
N ALA A 82 27.91 -19.25 -5.96
CA ALA A 82 28.95 -18.24 -5.78
C ALA A 82 29.22 -17.92 -4.30
N TYR A 83 28.18 -17.86 -3.46
CA TYR A 83 28.34 -17.68 -2.01
C TYR A 83 29.05 -18.87 -1.36
N CYS A 84 28.65 -20.11 -1.68
CA CYS A 84 29.28 -21.30 -1.12
C CYS A 84 30.74 -21.46 -1.56
N GLY A 85 31.11 -21.09 -2.78
CA GLY A 85 32.48 -21.16 -3.29
C GLY A 85 33.47 -20.23 -2.57
N VAL A 86 32.98 -19.15 -1.95
CA VAL A 86 33.81 -18.23 -1.14
C VAL A 86 34.10 -18.80 0.25
N CYS A 87 33.27 -19.73 0.75
CA CYS A 87 33.41 -20.33 2.08
C CYS A 87 34.19 -21.66 2.10
N THR A 88 34.60 -22.23 0.96
CA THR A 88 35.28 -23.53 0.90
C THR A 88 36.81 -23.45 0.84
N ARG A 89 37.41 -22.29 1.10
CA ARG A 89 38.88 -22.14 1.14
C ARG A 89 39.37 -22.16 2.59
N PHE A 90 39.41 -23.37 3.17
CA PHE A 90 40.25 -23.69 4.32
C PHE A 90 41.63 -24.15 3.82
#